data_AF-A0A8K0U2R9-F1
#
_entry.id   AF-A0A8K0U2R9-F1
#
_cell.length_a   1.000
_cell.length_b   1.000
_cell.length_c   1.000
_cell.angle_alpha   90.00
_cell.angle_beta   90.00
_cell.angle_gamma   90.00
#
_symmetry.space_group_name_H-M   'P 1'
#
loop_
_entity.id
_entity.type
_entity.pdbx_description
1 polymer ?
#
loop_
_entity_poly.entity_id
_entity_poly.type
_entity_poly.pdbx_seq_one_letter_code
_entity_poly.pdbx_strand_id
1 'polypeptide(L)'
;MFLQPFPLNPSFEPPVPLSNALRSRLYWDYIADPQANSVRALASKHNLSIKRVDAILRLKGMEEAWLKEKKPLQTGFTKGMERLLGVSDLSDPVKVEEPDGDTPVQYYHTGPKPESTRYDVEEADRQDEIEGKDMARQRYQRLFWETVPEGQEPIMPRALEAEKLSARDSQKSQRNVKVVEREGGRPAFKFIDVGRAFVDERAEARRDKEAARRARKRQVAPRNLA
;
A
#
# COMPACT_ATOMS: atom_id res chain seq x y z
N MET A 1 23.27 -3.69 16.67
CA MET A 1 22.52 -4.80 16.05
C MET A 1 22.35 -4.48 14.57
N PHE A 2 22.44 -5.49 13.68
CA PHE A 2 22.80 -5.37 12.26
C PHE A 2 21.89 -4.47 11.41
N LEU A 3 22.16 -3.16 11.41
CA LEU A 3 21.60 -2.21 10.43
C LEU A 3 22.21 -2.40 9.03
N GLN A 4 23.35 -3.10 8.95
CA GLN A 4 24.07 -3.34 7.71
C GLN A 4 24.45 -4.83 7.64
N PRO A 5 23.55 -5.69 7.11
CA PRO A 5 23.79 -7.14 7.05
C PRO A 5 24.87 -7.49 6.03
N PHE A 6 25.06 -6.65 5.00
CA PHE A 6 26.07 -6.84 3.97
C PHE A 6 27.18 -5.80 4.11
N PRO A 7 28.39 -6.18 4.53
CA PRO A 7 29.47 -5.21 4.76
C PRO A 7 29.88 -4.48 3.48
N LEU A 8 29.75 -5.14 2.32
CA LEU A 8 30.08 -4.56 1.01
C LEU A 8 28.93 -3.80 0.36
N ASN A 9 27.71 -3.85 0.91
CA ASN A 9 26.56 -3.14 0.37
C ASN A 9 25.93 -2.25 1.45
N PRO A 10 26.48 -1.04 1.67
CA PRO A 10 25.91 -0.10 2.64
C PRO A 10 24.54 0.43 2.22
N SER A 11 24.17 0.34 0.93
CA SER A 11 22.85 0.78 0.47
C SER A 11 21.72 -0.15 0.92
N PHE A 12 22.03 -1.38 1.36
CA PHE A 12 21.01 -2.32 1.81
C PHE A 12 20.82 -2.20 3.33
N GLU A 13 19.83 -1.41 3.72
CA GLU A 13 19.37 -1.26 5.09
C GLU A 13 17.96 -1.86 5.22
N PRO A 14 17.82 -3.10 5.71
CA PRO A 14 16.52 -3.73 5.80
C PRO A 14 15.68 -3.02 6.88
N PRO A 15 14.41 -2.67 6.60
CA PRO A 15 13.54 -2.10 7.60
C PRO A 15 13.14 -3.16 8.64
N VAL A 16 12.98 -2.72 9.89
CA VAL A 16 12.48 -3.56 10.98
C VAL A 16 11.08 -4.10 10.63
N PRO A 17 10.81 -5.41 10.80
CA PRO A 17 9.50 -5.96 10.49
C PRO A 17 8.45 -5.51 11.53
N LEU A 18 7.17 -5.65 11.18
CA LEU A 18 6.08 -5.35 12.11
C LEU A 18 5.98 -6.39 13.22
N SER A 19 5.71 -5.97 14.44
CA SER A 19 5.47 -6.91 15.55
C SER A 19 4.22 -7.75 15.33
N ASN A 20 4.25 -9.00 15.78
CA ASN A 20 3.15 -9.95 15.70
C ASN A 20 1.96 -9.45 16.52
N ALA A 21 2.23 -8.79 17.66
CA ALA A 21 1.21 -8.11 18.45
C ALA A 21 0.46 -7.05 17.63
N LEU A 22 1.17 -6.20 16.87
CA LEU A 22 0.56 -5.20 16.00
C LEU A 22 -0.25 -5.86 14.87
N ARG A 23 0.30 -6.92 14.25
CA ARG A 23 -0.41 -7.68 13.21
C ARG A 23 -1.72 -8.28 13.72
N SER A 24 -1.72 -8.85 14.93
CA SER A 24 -2.92 -9.37 15.56
C SER A 24 -3.93 -8.25 15.91
N ARG A 25 -3.46 -7.09 16.40
CA ARG A 25 -4.33 -5.92 16.64
C ARG A 25 -5.03 -5.44 15.38
N LEU A 26 -4.29 -5.28 14.27
CA LEU A 26 -4.87 -4.90 12.98
C LEU A 26 -5.99 -5.86 12.54
N TYR A 27 -5.76 -7.16 12.76
CA TYR A 27 -6.71 -8.19 12.41
C TYR A 27 -7.97 -8.16 13.27
N TRP A 28 -7.82 -8.02 14.60
CA TRP A 28 -8.96 -7.90 15.51
C TRP A 28 -9.76 -6.62 15.28
N ASP A 29 -9.10 -5.49 15.04
CA ASP A 29 -9.75 -4.23 14.68
C ASP A 29 -10.59 -4.39 13.40
N TYR A 30 -10.03 -5.07 12.38
CA TYR A 30 -10.74 -5.33 11.12
C TYR A 30 -11.94 -6.26 11.29
N ILE A 31 -11.81 -7.34 12.08
CA ILE A 31 -12.90 -8.28 12.33
C ILE A 31 -14.01 -7.67 13.16
N ALA A 32 -13.67 -6.82 14.13
CA ALA A 32 -14.65 -6.15 14.96
C ALA A 32 -15.60 -5.30 14.11
N ASP A 33 -15.05 -4.41 13.26
CA ASP A 33 -15.85 -3.51 12.42
C ASP A 33 -15.20 -3.28 11.05
N PRO A 34 -15.49 -4.12 10.03
CA PRO A 34 -14.87 -3.99 8.70
C PRO A 34 -15.20 -2.68 7.96
N GLN A 35 -16.34 -2.07 8.28
CA GLN A 35 -16.77 -0.81 7.65
C GLN A 35 -16.02 0.40 8.22
N ALA A 36 -15.87 0.47 9.56
CA ALA A 36 -15.13 1.54 10.22
C ALA A 36 -13.62 1.33 10.06
N ASN A 37 -13.15 0.11 10.27
CA ASN A 37 -11.75 -0.30 10.14
C ASN A 37 -11.47 -0.92 8.78
N SER A 38 -11.89 -0.24 7.71
CA SER A 38 -11.57 -0.67 6.34
C SER A 38 -10.05 -0.77 6.14
N VAL A 39 -9.62 -1.56 5.15
CA VAL A 39 -8.18 -1.75 4.83
C VAL A 39 -7.46 -0.40 4.64
N ARG A 40 -8.11 0.55 3.96
CA ARG A 40 -7.57 1.91 3.74
C ARG A 40 -7.50 2.70 5.04
N ALA A 41 -8.52 2.63 5.91
CA ALA A 41 -8.52 3.31 7.20
C ALA A 41 -7.40 2.77 8.11
N LEU A 42 -7.21 1.45 8.15
CA LEU A 42 -6.13 0.81 8.92
C LEU A 42 -4.73 1.16 8.36
N ALA A 43 -4.58 1.17 7.04
CA ALA A 43 -3.35 1.58 6.37
C ALA A 43 -2.95 3.01 6.75
N SER A 44 -3.91 3.95 6.65
CA SER A 44 -3.69 5.35 7.01
C SER A 44 -3.44 5.53 8.52
N LYS A 45 -4.18 4.83 9.39
CA LYS A 45 -4.01 4.91 10.86
C LYS A 45 -2.62 4.43 11.31
N HIS A 46 -2.10 3.38 10.68
CA HIS A 46 -0.84 2.75 11.08
C HIS A 46 0.35 3.11 10.19
N ASN A 47 0.20 4.01 9.21
CA ASN A 47 1.22 4.37 8.22
C ASN A 47 1.84 3.12 7.57
N LEU A 48 0.99 2.26 7.01
CA LEU A 48 1.37 1.04 6.29
C LEU A 48 0.77 1.07 4.89
N SER A 49 1.44 0.46 3.91
CA SER A 49 0.87 0.33 2.57
C SER A 49 -0.37 -0.54 2.57
N ILE A 50 -1.31 -0.24 1.66
CA ILE A 50 -2.60 -0.94 1.59
C ILE A 50 -2.39 -2.44 1.36
N LYS A 51 -1.42 -2.81 0.50
CA LYS A 51 -1.06 -4.22 0.26
C LYS A 51 -0.50 -4.90 1.51
N ARG A 52 0.28 -4.18 2.31
CA ARG A 52 0.87 -4.74 3.53
C ARG A 52 -0.25 -5.07 4.52
N VAL A 53 -1.24 -4.20 4.67
CA VAL A 53 -2.41 -4.47 5.51
C VAL A 53 -3.23 -5.65 4.96
N ASP A 54 -3.53 -5.67 3.65
CA ASP A 54 -4.24 -6.78 3.01
C ASP A 54 -3.53 -8.13 3.18
N ALA A 55 -2.20 -8.16 3.04
CA ALA A 55 -1.39 -9.35 3.30
C ALA A 55 -1.44 -9.79 4.77
N ILE A 56 -1.37 -8.86 5.72
CA ILE A 56 -1.47 -9.17 7.15
C ILE A 56 -2.82 -9.81 7.46
N LEU A 57 -3.92 -9.23 6.97
CA LEU A 57 -5.27 -9.75 7.22
C LEU A 57 -5.43 -11.18 6.68
N ARG A 58 -4.91 -11.43 5.47
CA ARG A 58 -4.94 -12.77 4.85
C ARG A 58 -4.13 -13.80 5.66
N LEU A 59 -2.91 -13.46 6.03
CA LEU A 59 -2.03 -14.38 6.77
C LEU A 59 -2.58 -14.67 8.18
N LYS A 60 -3.18 -13.69 8.83
CA LYS A 60 -3.83 -13.88 10.14
C LYS A 60 -5.11 -14.71 10.04
N GLY A 61 -5.92 -14.51 9.00
CA GLY A 61 -7.05 -15.39 8.74
C GLY A 61 -6.65 -16.85 8.54
N MET A 62 -5.53 -17.10 7.84
CA MET A 62 -4.97 -18.45 7.67
C MET A 62 -4.45 -19.04 8.99
N GLU A 63 -3.79 -18.23 9.81
CA GLU A 63 -3.35 -18.63 11.16
C GLU A 63 -4.54 -19.09 12.02
N GLU A 64 -5.66 -18.38 11.98
CA GLU A 64 -6.90 -18.79 12.68
C GLU A 64 -7.54 -20.05 12.09
N ALA A 65 -7.51 -20.22 10.76
CA ALA A 65 -7.97 -21.45 10.13
C ALA A 65 -7.13 -22.65 10.60
N TRP A 66 -5.81 -22.50 10.67
CA TRP A 66 -4.92 -23.55 11.18
C TRP A 66 -5.12 -23.84 12.66
N LEU A 67 -5.42 -22.82 13.47
CA LEU A 67 -5.83 -23.01 14.87
C LEU A 67 -7.12 -23.84 14.96
N LYS A 68 -8.12 -23.56 14.12
CA LYS A 68 -9.37 -24.34 14.04
C LYS A 68 -9.12 -25.79 13.61
N GLU A 69 -8.21 -26.00 12.67
CA GLU A 69 -7.76 -27.32 12.21
C GLU A 69 -6.82 -28.03 13.19
N LYS A 70 -6.48 -27.41 14.34
CA LYS A 70 -5.55 -27.91 15.35
C LYS A 70 -4.15 -28.23 14.80
N LYS A 71 -3.72 -27.52 13.76
CA LYS A 71 -2.35 -27.60 13.25
C LYS A 71 -1.39 -26.88 14.21
N PRO A 72 -0.21 -27.43 14.51
CA PRO A 72 0.73 -26.81 15.44
C PRO A 72 1.35 -25.53 14.83
N LEU A 73 1.19 -24.39 15.52
CA LEU A 73 1.79 -23.12 15.12
C LEU A 73 3.18 -22.92 15.76
N GLN A 74 4.15 -22.45 14.97
CA GLN A 74 5.53 -22.19 15.42
C GLN A 74 5.69 -20.82 16.11
N THR A 75 5.00 -20.62 17.24
CA THR A 75 5.02 -19.33 17.97
C THR A 75 6.39 -18.98 18.57
N GLY A 76 7.16 -19.98 19.00
CA GLY A 76 8.51 -19.79 19.54
C GLY A 76 9.49 -19.25 18.50
N PHE A 77 9.39 -19.73 17.25
CA PHE A 77 10.18 -19.23 16.13
C PHE A 77 9.86 -17.75 15.86
N THR A 78 8.57 -17.40 15.81
CA THR A 78 8.13 -16.01 15.63
C THR A 78 8.75 -15.08 16.67
N LYS A 79 8.67 -15.43 17.96
CA LYS A 79 9.27 -14.64 19.06
C LYS A 79 10.78 -14.48 18.92
N GLY A 80 11.49 -15.56 18.56
CA GLY A 80 12.93 -15.53 18.34
C GLY A 80 13.33 -14.62 17.17
N MET A 81 12.58 -14.69 16.07
CA MET A 81 12.83 -13.86 14.88
C MET A 81 12.56 -12.39 15.13
N GLU A 82 11.53 -12.04 15.90
CA GLU A 82 11.24 -10.65 16.26
C GLU A 82 12.38 -10.02 17.05
N ARG A 83 12.91 -10.76 18.02
CA ARG A 83 14.10 -10.35 18.78
C ARG A 83 15.33 -10.18 17.89
N LEU A 84 15.56 -11.11 16.95
CA LEU A 84 16.72 -11.05 16.05
C LEU A 84 16.65 -9.87 15.06
N LEU A 85 15.45 -9.58 14.57
CA LEU A 85 15.19 -8.51 13.60
C LEU A 85 14.97 -7.13 14.25
N GLY A 86 15.18 -7.01 15.57
CA GLY A 86 15.13 -5.74 16.28
C GLY A 86 13.73 -5.15 16.42
N VAL A 87 12.70 -6.00 16.45
CA VAL A 87 11.33 -5.54 16.73
C VAL A 87 11.27 -5.11 18.19
N SER A 88 10.97 -3.83 18.43
CA SER A 88 10.76 -3.30 19.77
C SER A 88 9.47 -3.87 20.37
N ASP A 89 9.59 -4.61 21.46
CA ASP A 89 8.43 -4.91 22.30
C ASP A 89 7.98 -3.60 22.95
N LEU A 90 6.67 -3.32 22.94
CA LEU A 90 6.09 -2.10 23.52
C LEU A 90 6.40 -1.91 25.03
N SER A 91 7.01 -2.90 25.66
CA SER A 91 7.40 -2.93 27.07
C SER A 91 8.85 -2.51 27.34
N ASP A 92 9.70 -2.37 26.33
CA ASP A 92 11.08 -1.93 26.55
C ASP A 92 11.11 -0.40 26.65
N PRO A 93 11.40 0.18 27.83
CA PRO A 93 11.65 1.61 27.91
C PRO A 93 12.88 1.89 27.05
N VAL A 94 12.70 2.72 26.02
CA VAL A 94 13.80 3.29 25.27
C VAL A 94 14.72 3.95 26.28
N LYS A 95 15.88 3.33 26.54
CA LYS A 95 16.97 3.98 27.27
C LYS A 95 17.46 5.09 26.36
N VAL A 96 16.94 6.30 26.56
CA VAL A 96 17.55 7.52 26.05
C VAL A 96 18.78 7.70 26.92
N GLU A 97 19.92 7.15 26.49
CA GLU A 97 21.21 7.51 27.07
C GLU A 97 21.46 8.97 26.70
N GLU A 98 21.47 9.86 27.69
CA GLU A 98 21.84 11.26 27.49
C GLU A 98 23.29 11.33 27.01
N PRO A 99 23.61 12.08 25.95
CA PRO A 99 24.97 12.16 25.45
C PRO A 99 25.84 13.04 26.38
N ASP A 100 26.82 12.43 27.04
CA ASP A 100 27.86 13.13 27.79
C ASP A 100 28.67 14.06 26.85
N GLY A 101 28.83 15.33 27.25
CA GLY A 101 29.15 16.47 26.38
C GLY A 101 30.58 16.62 25.83
N ASP A 102 31.46 15.61 25.91
CA ASP A 102 32.90 15.80 25.66
C ASP A 102 33.55 14.89 24.59
N THR A 103 32.78 14.09 23.83
CA THR A 103 33.34 13.24 22.77
C THR A 103 33.35 13.94 21.39
N PRO A 104 34.51 14.07 20.70
CA PRO A 104 34.58 14.67 19.37
C PRO A 104 33.80 13.82 18.37
N VAL A 105 32.97 14.49 17.56
CA VAL A 105 31.98 13.92 16.62
C VAL A 105 32.65 13.03 15.58
N GLN A 106 32.90 11.77 15.92
CA GLN A 106 33.01 10.69 14.96
C GLN A 106 31.62 10.09 14.80
N TYR A 107 31.14 10.09 13.56
CA TYR A 107 29.80 9.69 13.12
C TYR A 107 29.50 8.21 13.41
N TYR A 108 29.29 7.87 14.68
CA TYR A 108 28.63 6.63 15.08
C TYR A 108 27.14 6.93 15.23
N HIS A 109 26.34 6.32 14.35
CA HIS A 109 24.89 6.44 14.31
C HIS A 109 24.27 5.63 15.46
N THR A 110 24.22 6.22 16.66
CA THR A 110 23.55 5.64 17.84
C THR A 110 22.61 6.67 18.44
N GLY A 111 21.32 6.61 18.09
CA GLY A 111 20.26 7.51 18.57
C GLY A 111 19.20 7.74 17.49
N PRO A 112 17.91 7.84 17.83
CA PRO A 112 16.80 7.38 17.00
C PRO A 112 16.67 8.20 15.72
N LYS A 113 16.48 7.56 14.55
CA LYS A 113 15.79 8.24 13.44
C LYS A 113 14.31 8.31 13.82
N PRO A 114 13.79 9.47 14.22
CA PRO A 114 12.37 9.63 14.51
C PRO A 114 11.66 9.67 13.15
N GLU A 115 10.56 8.92 13.05
CA GLU A 115 9.53 9.05 12.01
C GLU A 115 9.90 8.62 10.57
N SER A 116 11.19 8.58 10.17
CA SER A 116 11.58 8.42 8.74
C SER A 116 12.01 7.01 8.28
N THR A 117 11.96 5.97 9.13
CA THR A 117 12.39 4.60 8.74
C THR A 117 11.28 3.76 8.11
N ARG A 118 10.04 4.26 8.12
CA ARG A 118 8.98 3.68 7.30
C ARG A 118 9.13 4.27 5.90
N TYR A 119 9.49 3.41 4.94
CA TYR A 119 9.45 3.74 3.51
C TYR A 119 8.18 4.53 3.18
N ASP A 120 8.32 5.52 2.29
CA ASP A 120 7.21 6.35 1.85
C ASP A 120 6.05 5.45 1.39
N VAL A 121 5.00 5.44 2.22
CA VAL A 121 3.81 4.60 2.02
C VAL A 121 3.11 5.03 0.75
N GLU A 122 3.14 6.32 0.44
CA GLU A 122 2.54 6.89 -0.76
C GLU A 122 3.31 6.49 -2.01
N GLU A 123 4.65 6.43 -1.94
CA GLU A 123 5.48 5.95 -3.06
C GLU A 123 5.22 4.47 -3.36
N ALA A 124 5.13 3.64 -2.31
CA ALA A 124 4.83 2.21 -2.46
C ALA A 124 3.44 1.96 -3.07
N ASP A 125 2.41 2.65 -2.57
CA ASP A 125 1.05 2.52 -3.11
C ASP A 125 0.97 3.08 -4.54
N ARG A 126 1.68 4.17 -4.85
CA ARG A 126 1.75 4.77 -6.20
C ARG A 126 2.46 3.86 -7.18
N GLN A 127 3.58 3.24 -6.80
CA GLN A 127 4.31 2.29 -7.64
C GLN A 127 3.42 1.09 -8.01
N ASP A 128 2.66 0.55 -7.05
CA ASP A 128 1.70 -0.53 -7.30
C ASP A 128 0.56 -0.12 -8.25
N GLU A 129 0.07 1.12 -8.14
CA GLU A 129 -0.94 1.67 -9.06
C GLU A 129 -0.40 1.80 -10.48
N ILE A 130 0.88 2.19 -10.62
CA ILE A 130 1.60 2.33 -11.89
C ILE A 130 1.92 0.96 -12.52
N GLU A 131 2.39 0.00 -11.73
CA GLU A 131 2.70 -1.36 -12.19
C GLU A 131 1.43 -2.10 -12.66
N GLY A 132 0.25 -1.64 -12.23
CA GLY A 132 -1.02 -2.08 -12.78
C GLY A 132 -1.32 -3.56 -12.53
N LYS A 133 -2.45 -4.01 -13.08
CA LYS A 133 -2.97 -5.38 -12.94
C LYS A 133 -2.13 -6.37 -13.73
N ASP A 134 -0.92 -6.63 -13.26
CA ASP A 134 0.02 -7.49 -13.93
C ASP A 134 -0.56 -8.91 -14.01
N MET A 135 -0.84 -9.38 -15.23
CA MET A 135 -1.57 -10.62 -15.50
C MET A 135 -0.77 -11.84 -14.99
N ALA A 136 0.55 -11.74 -14.96
CA ALA A 136 1.43 -12.73 -14.35
C ALA A 136 1.20 -12.84 -12.83
N ARG A 137 1.06 -11.71 -12.14
CA ARG A 137 0.80 -11.67 -10.69
C ARG A 137 -0.58 -12.23 -10.34
N GLN A 138 -1.59 -11.99 -11.18
CA GLN A 138 -2.92 -12.58 -11.03
C GLN A 138 -2.93 -14.10 -11.28
N ARG A 139 -2.09 -14.60 -12.20
CA ARG A 139 -1.90 -16.04 -12.42
C ARG A 139 -1.34 -16.72 -11.16
N TYR A 140 -0.33 -16.13 -10.52
CA TYR A 140 0.23 -16.68 -9.28
C TYR A 140 -0.70 -16.51 -8.07
N GLN A 141 -1.56 -15.49 -8.06
CA GLN A 141 -2.59 -15.32 -7.01
C GLN A 141 -3.65 -16.45 -7.03
N ARG A 142 -3.92 -17.05 -8.20
CA ARG A 142 -4.82 -18.22 -8.34
C ARG A 142 -4.21 -19.54 -7.87
N LEU A 143 -2.88 -19.60 -7.79
CA LEU A 143 -2.12 -20.80 -7.43
C LEU A 143 -1.76 -20.86 -5.94
N PHE A 144 -2.09 -19.84 -5.15
CA PHE A 144 -1.58 -19.70 -3.79
C PHE A 144 -2.66 -19.89 -2.72
N TRP A 145 -2.53 -21.04 -2.04
CA TRP A 145 -2.89 -21.33 -0.64
C TRP A 145 -4.33 -21.71 -0.28
N GLU A 146 -4.75 -22.85 -0.81
CA GLU A 146 -5.36 -23.89 0.03
C GLU A 146 -4.42 -25.11 -0.02
N THR A 147 -4.35 -25.92 1.05
CA THR A 147 -3.78 -27.27 0.92
C THR A 147 -4.78 -28.11 0.13
N VAL A 148 -4.78 -27.95 -1.19
CA VAL A 148 -5.65 -28.74 -2.06
C VAL A 148 -4.93 -30.07 -2.31
N PRO A 149 -5.54 -31.22 -1.96
CA PRO A 149 -5.03 -32.51 -2.38
C PRO A 149 -4.92 -32.54 -3.92
N GLU A 150 -3.91 -33.21 -4.47
CA GLU A 150 -3.77 -33.35 -5.93
C GLU A 150 -5.09 -33.84 -6.55
N GLY A 151 -5.71 -33.01 -7.40
CA GLY A 151 -6.94 -33.34 -8.15
C GLY A 151 -8.21 -32.59 -7.75
N GLN A 152 -8.21 -31.71 -6.75
CA GLN A 152 -9.37 -30.84 -6.44
C GLN A 152 -9.14 -29.38 -6.86
N GLU A 153 -10.23 -28.63 -7.05
CA GLU A 153 -10.16 -27.18 -7.33
C GLU A 153 -10.34 -26.39 -6.01
N PRO A 154 -9.50 -25.36 -5.75
CA PRO A 154 -9.60 -24.55 -4.53
C PRO A 154 -10.92 -23.74 -4.43
N ILE A 155 -11.41 -23.56 -3.21
CA ILE A 155 -12.73 -22.98 -2.88
C ILE A 155 -12.68 -21.44 -2.82
N MET A 156 -11.65 -20.88 -2.19
CA MET A 156 -11.46 -19.42 -2.01
C MET A 156 -11.29 -18.57 -3.29
N PRO A 157 -10.69 -19.05 -4.41
CA PRO A 157 -10.63 -18.23 -5.62
C PRO A 157 -12.01 -18.00 -6.24
N ARG A 158 -12.98 -18.92 -6.10
CA ARG A 158 -14.32 -18.74 -6.67
C ARG A 158 -15.15 -17.69 -5.94
N ALA A 159 -15.13 -17.66 -4.61
CA ALA A 159 -15.89 -16.69 -3.82
C ALA A 159 -15.37 -15.26 -4.04
N LEU A 160 -14.04 -15.07 -4.02
CA LEU A 160 -13.42 -13.75 -4.27
C LEU A 160 -13.53 -13.30 -5.74
N GLU A 161 -13.53 -14.23 -6.70
CA GLU A 161 -13.82 -13.90 -8.10
C GLU A 161 -15.29 -13.54 -8.30
N ALA A 162 -16.23 -14.23 -7.66
CA ALA A 162 -17.65 -13.89 -7.69
C ALA A 162 -17.92 -12.50 -7.09
N GLU A 163 -17.30 -12.16 -5.96
CA GLU A 163 -17.40 -10.81 -5.37
C GLU A 163 -16.74 -9.73 -6.25
N LYS A 164 -15.59 -10.02 -6.88
CA LYS A 164 -14.96 -9.06 -7.80
C LYS A 164 -15.77 -8.85 -9.08
N LEU A 165 -16.41 -9.90 -9.60
CA LEU A 165 -17.29 -9.83 -10.77
C LEU A 165 -18.55 -9.04 -10.41
N SER A 166 -19.19 -9.34 -9.28
CA SER A 166 -20.37 -8.60 -8.81
C SER A 166 -20.04 -7.13 -8.48
N ALA A 167 -18.87 -6.84 -7.91
CA ALA A 167 -18.37 -5.48 -7.68
C ALA A 167 -18.09 -4.72 -8.99
N ARG A 168 -17.57 -5.40 -10.02
CA ARG A 168 -17.35 -4.82 -11.36
C ARG A 168 -18.67 -4.56 -12.09
N ASP A 169 -19.63 -5.46 -11.97
CA ASP A 169 -20.93 -5.33 -12.63
C ASP A 169 -21.79 -4.26 -11.95
N SER A 170 -21.70 -4.13 -10.61
CA SER A 170 -22.30 -3.00 -9.89
C SER A 170 -21.64 -1.65 -10.24
N GLN A 171 -20.31 -1.60 -10.41
CA GLN A 171 -19.63 -0.40 -10.93
C GLN A 171 -20.01 -0.06 -12.38
N LYS A 172 -20.24 -1.05 -13.25
CA LYS A 172 -20.71 -0.82 -14.63
C LYS A 172 -22.17 -0.39 -14.67
N SER A 173 -23.01 -0.98 -13.83
CA SER A 173 -24.42 -0.62 -13.64
C SER A 173 -24.58 0.85 -13.22
N GLN A 174 -23.75 1.33 -12.30
CA GLN A 174 -23.77 2.74 -11.89
C GLN A 174 -23.33 3.74 -12.98
N ARG A 175 -22.69 3.27 -14.07
CA ARG A 175 -22.35 4.12 -15.23
C ARG A 175 -23.50 4.26 -16.24
N ASN A 176 -24.52 3.41 -16.16
CA ASN A 176 -25.72 3.55 -16.96
C ASN A 176 -26.71 4.46 -16.24
N VAL A 177 -26.48 5.78 -16.35
CA VAL A 177 -27.45 6.79 -15.94
C VAL A 177 -28.72 6.60 -16.77
N LYS A 178 -29.77 6.04 -16.17
CA LYS A 178 -31.09 5.91 -16.79
C LYS A 178 -31.70 7.32 -16.82
N VAL A 179 -31.61 7.98 -17.98
CA VAL A 179 -32.25 9.28 -18.21
C VAL A 179 -33.76 9.07 -18.16
N VAL A 180 -34.39 9.57 -17.10
CA VAL A 180 -35.85 9.67 -16.99
C VAL A 180 -36.27 10.93 -17.74
N GLU A 181 -36.96 10.77 -18.86
CA GLU A 181 -37.66 11.89 -19.50
C GLU A 181 -38.76 12.37 -18.55
N ARG A 182 -38.70 13.64 -18.15
CA ARG A 182 -39.68 14.26 -17.24
C ARG A 182 -40.64 15.10 -18.08
N GLU A 183 -41.92 14.82 -17.93
CA GLU A 183 -43.02 15.51 -18.64
C GLU A 183 -43.09 17.00 -18.26
N GLY A 184 -43.25 17.86 -19.28
CA GLY A 184 -43.81 19.21 -19.16
C GLY A 184 -42.83 20.38 -18.90
N GLY A 185 -42.30 20.98 -19.97
CA GLY A 185 -42.07 22.44 -20.03
C GLY A 185 -40.70 23.01 -19.63
N ARG A 186 -39.67 22.20 -19.35
CA ARG A 186 -38.28 22.70 -19.16
C ARG A 186 -37.36 22.14 -20.25
N PRO A 187 -36.47 22.95 -20.86
CA PRO A 187 -35.55 22.45 -21.88
C PRO A 187 -34.61 21.40 -21.28
N ALA A 188 -34.59 20.21 -21.87
CA ALA A 188 -33.70 19.13 -21.49
C ALA A 188 -32.30 19.40 -22.05
N PHE A 189 -31.36 19.80 -21.19
CA PHE A 189 -29.96 19.94 -21.59
C PHE A 189 -29.30 18.57 -21.63
N LYS A 190 -28.87 18.15 -22.83
CA LYS A 190 -28.04 16.95 -23.04
C LYS A 190 -26.61 17.40 -23.31
N PHE A 191 -25.71 17.14 -22.36
CA PHE A 191 -24.29 17.33 -22.59
C PHE A 191 -23.79 16.17 -23.46
N ILE A 192 -23.37 16.50 -24.68
CA ILE A 192 -22.68 15.57 -25.59
C ILE A 192 -21.20 15.89 -25.44
N ASP A 193 -20.41 14.91 -25.02
CA ASP A 193 -18.96 15.06 -24.99
C ASP A 193 -18.44 15.06 -26.43
N VAL A 194 -18.03 16.24 -26.88
CA VAL A 194 -17.47 16.46 -28.23
C VAL A 194 -15.96 16.25 -28.26
N GLY A 195 -15.33 15.83 -27.15
CA GLY A 195 -13.91 15.53 -27.07
C GLY A 195 -13.03 16.65 -27.65
N ARG A 196 -12.12 16.27 -28.57
CA ARG A 196 -11.23 17.20 -29.28
C ARG A 196 -11.81 17.75 -30.59
N ALA A 197 -13.06 17.45 -30.93
CA ALA A 197 -13.62 17.74 -32.25
C ALA A 197 -13.65 19.24 -32.62
N PHE A 198 -13.56 20.13 -31.62
CA PHE A 198 -13.55 21.59 -31.80
C PHE A 198 -12.27 22.26 -31.30
N VAL A 199 -11.22 21.48 -31.05
CA VAL A 199 -9.93 22.04 -30.63
C VAL A 199 -9.14 22.44 -31.87
N ASP A 200 -8.89 23.73 -32.02
CA ASP A 200 -8.13 24.29 -33.13
C ASP A 200 -6.65 23.86 -33.04
N GLU A 201 -6.20 23.02 -33.98
CA GLU A 201 -4.85 22.41 -34.01
C GLU A 201 -3.74 23.47 -33.97
N ARG A 202 -3.99 24.65 -34.57
CA ARG A 202 -3.04 25.78 -34.54
C ARG A 202 -2.89 26.38 -33.15
N ALA A 203 -3.97 26.38 -32.36
CA ALA A 203 -3.97 26.88 -30.99
C ALA A 203 -3.26 25.91 -30.02
N GLU A 204 -3.34 24.59 -30.28
CA GLU A 204 -2.54 23.59 -29.55
C GLU A 204 -1.05 23.75 -29.86
N ALA A 205 -0.68 23.80 -31.13
CA ALA A 205 0.72 23.98 -31.53
C ALA A 205 1.34 25.27 -30.96
N ARG A 206 0.54 26.34 -30.81
CA ARG A 206 0.99 27.59 -30.17
C ARG A 206 1.20 27.41 -28.67
N ARG A 207 0.29 26.70 -27.97
CA ARG A 207 0.42 26.40 -26.54
C ARG A 207 1.62 25.51 -26.26
N ASP A 208 1.87 24.51 -27.08
CA ASP A 208 3.00 23.59 -26.90
C ASP A 208 4.35 24.30 -27.08
N LYS A 209 4.46 25.17 -28.10
CA LYS A 209 5.64 26.02 -28.30
C LYS A 209 5.86 26.98 -27.14
N GLU A 210 4.79 27.57 -26.60
CA GLU A 210 4.90 28.48 -25.46
C GLU A 210 5.27 27.74 -24.16
N ALA A 211 4.72 26.54 -23.94
CA ALA A 211 5.07 25.68 -22.82
C ALA A 211 6.55 25.27 -22.88
N ALA A 212 7.04 24.86 -24.04
CA ALA A 212 8.46 24.55 -24.26
C ALA A 212 9.35 25.77 -23.99
N ARG A 213 8.92 26.97 -24.39
CA ARG A 213 9.63 28.23 -24.10
C ARG A 213 9.69 28.53 -22.60
N ARG A 214 8.59 28.33 -21.87
CA ARG A 214 8.55 28.50 -20.40
C ARG A 214 9.42 27.47 -19.69
N ALA A 215 9.40 26.21 -20.13
CA ALA A 215 10.24 25.15 -19.58
C ALA A 215 11.73 25.47 -19.73
N ARG A 216 12.17 25.95 -20.91
CA ARG A 216 13.55 26.40 -21.13
C ARG A 216 13.94 27.58 -20.23
N LYS A 217 13.06 28.58 -20.09
CA LYS A 217 13.31 29.70 -19.16
C LYS A 217 13.41 29.24 -17.70
N ARG A 218 12.64 28.22 -17.29
CA ARG A 218 12.71 27.64 -15.94
C ARG A 218 14.02 26.90 -15.68
N GLN A 219 14.65 26.31 -16.71
CA GLN A 219 15.95 25.65 -16.61
C GLN A 219 17.13 26.64 -16.59
N VAL A 220 16.97 27.80 -17.23
CA VAL A 220 18.02 28.84 -17.33
C VAL A 220 17.98 29.83 -16.16
N ALA A 221 16.88 29.91 -15.41
CA ALA A 221 16.83 30.72 -14.20
C ALA A 221 17.70 30.09 -13.11
N PRO A 222 18.73 30.79 -12.58
CA PRO A 222 19.48 30.28 -11.45
C PRO A 222 18.54 30.10 -10.26
N ARG A 223 18.59 28.91 -9.67
CA ARG A 223 17.99 28.61 -8.37
C ARG A 223 18.73 29.45 -7.33
N ASN A 224 18.31 30.70 -7.14
CA ASN A 224 18.78 31.51 -6.03
C ASN A 224 18.20 30.89 -4.76
N LEU A 225 19.05 30.10 -4.09
CA LEU A 225 18.86 29.64 -2.73
C LEU A 225 19.03 30.85 -1.80
N ALA A 226 17.96 31.15 -1.06
CA ALA A 226 18.00 31.81 0.23
C ALA A 226 17.43 30.82 1.25
#